data_AF-A0A0G0D3G8-F1
#
_entry.id   AF-A0A0G0D3G8-F1
#
_cell.length_a   1.000
_cell.length_b   1.000
_cell.length_c   1.000
_cell.angle_alpha   90.00
_cell.angle_beta   90.00
_cell.angle_gamma   90.00
#
_symmetry.space_group_name_H-M   'P 1'
#
loop_
_entity.id
_entity.type
_entity.pdbx_description
1 polymer ?
#
loop_
_entity_poly.entity_id
_entity_poly.type
_entity_poly.pdbx_seq_one_letter_code
_entity_poly.pdbx_strand_id
1 'polypeptide(L)'
;MIFLLNLNFNMIKSIIKYSQLEDRFDAEYYSDDQINVEQKLQSSDRLIDVVSNIKHLKEFKRTYSKNGLDFFRISNISNGFLNTENTVNVTVNSEVKNNTALPGEILITRSGTVGQPILVNPDLEKCLISSDFLKLENIIERLDPYYLWTFLRSKYGKTQLKRNIIGAVQKQI
;
A
#
# COMPACT_ATOMS: atom_id res chain seq x y z
N MET A 1 -23.84 -34.73 34.38
CA MET A 1 -22.61 -34.11 34.90
C MET A 1 -21.90 -33.45 33.74
N ILE A 2 -22.09 -32.14 33.54
CA ILE A 2 -21.45 -31.40 32.44
C ILE A 2 -20.15 -30.83 33.00
N PHE A 3 -19.01 -31.34 32.51
CA PHE A 3 -17.72 -30.74 32.79
C PHE A 3 -17.59 -29.45 31.96
N LEU A 4 -17.64 -28.30 32.61
CA LEU A 4 -17.16 -27.05 32.02
C LEU A 4 -15.64 -27.13 31.97
N LEU A 5 -15.10 -27.47 30.79
CA LEU A 5 -13.68 -27.35 30.48
C LEU A 5 -13.31 -25.87 30.59
N ASN A 6 -12.67 -25.51 31.70
CA ASN A 6 -12.13 -24.18 31.94
C ASN A 6 -10.84 -24.03 31.10
N LEU A 7 -11.03 -23.89 29.79
CA LEU A 7 -9.94 -23.61 28.87
C LEU A 7 -9.57 -22.14 29.05
N ASN A 8 -8.52 -21.90 29.83
CA ASN A 8 -7.93 -20.58 29.99
C ASN A 8 -7.20 -20.21 28.70
N PHE A 9 -7.96 -19.86 27.66
CA PHE A 9 -7.42 -19.25 26.46
C PHE A 9 -7.02 -17.82 26.82
N ASN A 10 -5.76 -17.46 26.58
CA ASN A 10 -5.39 -16.05 26.42
C ASN A 10 -6.15 -15.51 25.21
N MET A 11 -7.41 -15.09 25.42
CA MET A 11 -8.22 -14.49 24.38
C MET A 11 -7.61 -13.14 24.02
N ILE A 12 -7.16 -13.03 22.77
CA ILE A 12 -6.88 -11.74 22.15
C ILE A 12 -8.23 -11.04 22.00
N LYS A 13 -8.38 -9.89 22.64
CA LYS A 13 -9.60 -9.10 22.64
C LYS A 13 -9.27 -7.65 22.31
N SER A 14 -10.07 -7.04 21.45
CA SER A 14 -10.08 -5.59 21.22
C SER A 14 -11.25 -5.00 22.01
N ILE A 15 -10.99 -4.04 22.90
CA ILE A 15 -12.03 -3.36 23.67
C ILE A 15 -12.00 -1.88 23.32
N ILE A 16 -13.10 -1.38 22.74
CA ILE A 16 -13.26 0.03 22.39
C ILE A 16 -14.56 0.58 22.96
N LYS A 17 -14.59 1.90 23.18
CA LYS A 17 -15.82 2.61 23.54
C LYS A 17 -16.64 2.87 22.28
N TYR A 18 -17.96 2.96 22.43
CA TYR A 18 -18.87 3.36 21.34
C TYR A 18 -18.44 4.67 20.67
N SER A 19 -17.97 5.66 21.45
CA SER A 19 -17.48 6.94 20.94
C SER A 19 -16.18 6.86 20.13
N GLN A 20 -15.53 5.71 20.09
CA GLN A 20 -14.30 5.46 19.33
C GLN A 20 -14.58 4.61 18.07
N LEU A 21 -15.83 4.21 17.85
CA LEU A 21 -16.22 3.53 16.61
C LEU A 21 -16.13 4.51 15.45
N GLU A 22 -15.49 4.04 14.39
CA GLU A 22 -15.50 4.63 13.06
C GLU A 22 -16.44 3.82 12.16
N ASP A 23 -16.32 3.95 10.83
CA ASP A 23 -17.16 3.24 9.84
C ASP A 23 -16.86 1.72 9.73
N ARG A 24 -16.12 1.16 10.68
CA ARG A 24 -15.60 -0.22 10.70
C ARG A 24 -16.11 -0.98 11.92
N PHE A 25 -16.41 -2.27 11.75
CA PHE A 25 -16.93 -3.14 12.83
C PHE A 25 -16.12 -4.43 13.04
N ASP A 26 -14.99 -4.60 12.34
CA ASP A 26 -14.07 -5.72 12.52
C ASP A 26 -13.09 -5.49 13.66
N ALA A 27 -12.79 -6.54 14.42
CA ALA A 27 -12.00 -6.44 15.65
C ALA A 27 -10.52 -6.09 15.38
N GLU A 28 -10.00 -6.49 14.22
CA GLU A 28 -8.63 -6.25 13.79
C GLU A 28 -8.33 -4.76 13.57
N TYR A 29 -9.30 -4.01 13.03
CA TYR A 29 -9.21 -2.55 12.86
C TYR A 29 -8.92 -1.84 14.18
N TYR A 30 -9.51 -2.34 15.27
CA TYR A 30 -9.40 -1.79 16.62
C TYR A 30 -8.46 -2.56 17.54
N SER A 31 -7.55 -3.36 16.99
CA SER A 31 -6.56 -4.06 17.81
C SER A 31 -5.66 -3.08 18.57
N ASP A 32 -5.17 -3.49 19.74
CA ASP A 32 -4.32 -2.64 20.59
C ASP A 32 -3.11 -2.08 19.84
N ASP A 33 -2.49 -2.88 18.97
CA ASP A 33 -1.38 -2.42 18.11
C ASP A 33 -1.80 -1.25 17.20
N GLN A 34 -3.00 -1.30 16.63
CA GLN A 34 -3.52 -0.24 15.75
C GLN A 34 -3.78 1.05 16.52
N ILE A 35 -4.46 0.94 17.67
CA ILE A 35 -4.79 2.09 18.53
C ILE A 35 -3.51 2.72 19.09
N ASN A 36 -2.57 1.90 19.58
CA ASN A 36 -1.31 2.39 20.14
C ASN A 36 -0.43 3.09 19.09
N VAL A 37 -0.39 2.58 17.85
CA VAL A 37 0.34 3.24 16.77
C VAL A 37 -0.32 4.56 16.39
N GLU A 38 -1.64 4.60 16.26
CA GLU A 38 -2.36 5.84 15.97
C GLU A 38 -2.09 6.91 17.04
N GLN A 39 -2.18 6.54 18.33
CA GLN A 39 -1.89 7.46 19.45
C GLN A 39 -0.47 8.04 19.37
N LYS A 40 0.52 7.21 19.05
CA LYS A 40 1.92 7.66 18.90
C LYS A 40 2.13 8.59 17.71
N LEU A 41 1.31 8.47 16.68
CA LEU A 41 1.40 9.27 15.46
C LEU A 41 0.46 10.49 15.46
N GLN A 42 -0.28 10.75 16.54
CA GLN A 42 -1.26 11.84 16.61
C GLN A 42 -0.69 13.22 16.29
N SER A 43 0.60 13.46 16.59
CA SER A 43 1.29 14.72 16.31
C SER A 43 2.12 14.70 15.03
N SER A 44 2.02 13.64 14.22
CA SER A 44 2.73 13.52 12.94
C SER A 44 1.88 14.04 11.79
N ASP A 45 2.54 14.47 10.70
CA ASP A 45 1.85 14.83 9.46
C ASP A 45 1.06 13.62 8.91
N ARG A 46 -0.14 13.87 8.37
CA ARG A 46 -0.92 12.82 7.73
C ARG A 46 -0.36 12.56 6.33
N LEU A 47 -0.58 11.37 5.79
CA LEU A 47 -0.12 11.03 4.44
C LEU A 47 -0.64 12.02 3.38
N ILE A 48 -1.90 12.45 3.51
CA ILE A 48 -2.53 13.42 2.61
C ILE A 48 -1.91 14.84 2.70
N ASP A 49 -1.21 15.15 3.78
CA ASP A 49 -0.54 16.44 3.96
C ASP A 49 0.84 16.46 3.28
N VAL A 50 1.37 15.28 2.92
CA VAL A 50 2.71 15.11 2.35
C VAL A 50 2.72 14.56 0.92
N VAL A 51 1.56 14.18 0.39
CA VAL A 51 1.39 13.76 -1.02
C VAL A 51 0.23 14.55 -1.63
N SER A 52 0.37 14.97 -2.89
CA SER A 52 -0.68 15.73 -3.57
C SER A 52 -1.93 14.90 -3.89
N ASN A 53 -1.75 13.59 -4.11
CA ASN A 53 -2.83 12.69 -4.52
C ASN A 53 -2.45 11.23 -4.24
N ILE A 54 -3.48 10.40 -4.00
CA ILE A 54 -3.37 8.94 -3.94
C ILE A 54 -4.23 8.38 -5.07
N LYS A 55 -3.57 7.90 -6.12
CA LYS A 55 -4.25 7.51 -7.35
C LYS A 55 -4.43 6.00 -7.42
N HIS A 56 -5.69 5.58 -7.51
CA HIS A 56 -6.05 4.23 -7.96
C HIS A 56 -6.01 4.18 -9.48
N LEU A 57 -5.10 3.39 -10.02
CA LEU A 57 -4.92 3.22 -11.45
C LEU A 57 -5.98 2.30 -12.05
N LYS A 58 -6.25 2.45 -13.34
CA LYS A 58 -7.28 1.67 -14.04
C LYS A 58 -6.68 0.49 -14.77
N GLU A 59 -7.43 -0.61 -14.87
CA GLU A 59 -7.08 -1.69 -15.79
C GLU A 59 -7.14 -1.17 -17.22
N PHE A 60 -6.26 -1.69 -18.07
CA PHE A 60 -6.19 -1.31 -19.48
C PHE A 60 -5.77 -2.48 -20.35
N LYS A 61 -6.08 -2.39 -21.65
CA LYS A 61 -5.64 -3.39 -22.63
C LYS A 61 -4.16 -3.25 -22.92
N ARG A 62 -3.39 -4.32 -22.67
CA ARG A 62 -1.93 -4.35 -22.86
C ARG A 62 -1.60 -4.79 -24.29
N THR A 63 -0.99 -3.90 -25.07
CA THR A 63 -0.40 -4.22 -26.38
C THR A 63 1.11 -4.26 -26.23
N TYR A 64 1.68 -5.46 -26.26
CA TYR A 64 3.12 -5.66 -26.08
C TYR A 64 3.90 -5.22 -27.32
N SER A 65 5.03 -4.53 -27.12
CA SER A 65 5.84 -3.96 -28.19
C SER A 65 7.28 -3.78 -27.73
N LYS A 66 8.27 -4.09 -28.59
CA LYS A 66 9.69 -3.87 -28.28
C LYS A 66 10.06 -2.41 -28.02
N ASN A 67 9.29 -1.47 -28.56
CA ASN A 67 9.53 -0.03 -28.42
C ASN A 67 8.57 0.63 -27.40
N GLY A 68 7.92 -0.18 -26.56
CA GLY A 68 7.03 0.30 -25.50
C GLY A 68 7.79 0.68 -24.22
N LEU A 69 7.06 1.20 -23.23
CA LEU A 69 7.60 1.42 -21.89
C LEU A 69 7.56 0.12 -21.08
N ASP A 70 8.53 -0.06 -20.18
CA ASP A 70 8.53 -1.16 -19.23
C ASP A 70 7.23 -1.18 -18.43
N PHE A 71 6.63 -2.36 -18.30
CA PHE A 71 5.39 -2.58 -17.57
C PHE A 71 5.61 -3.48 -16.37
N PHE A 72 5.41 -2.92 -15.17
CA PHE A 72 5.59 -3.62 -13.90
C PHE A 72 4.27 -4.09 -13.31
N ARG A 73 4.28 -5.33 -12.80
CA ARG A 73 3.21 -5.97 -12.04
C ARG A 73 3.68 -6.24 -10.61
N ILE A 74 2.79 -6.71 -9.73
CA ILE A 74 3.18 -7.14 -8.37
C ILE A 74 4.31 -8.18 -8.41
N SER A 75 4.33 -9.07 -9.41
CA SER A 75 5.38 -10.07 -9.58
C SER A 75 6.77 -9.48 -9.86
N ASN A 76 6.85 -8.20 -10.25
CA ASN A 76 8.10 -7.50 -10.50
C ASN A 76 8.58 -6.72 -9.27
N ILE A 77 8.04 -6.96 -8.07
CA ILE A 77 8.50 -6.32 -6.84
C ILE A 77 9.63 -7.16 -6.24
N SER A 78 10.76 -6.52 -5.94
CA SER A 78 11.85 -7.14 -5.19
C SER A 78 12.37 -6.18 -4.13
N ASN A 79 12.42 -6.62 -2.87
CA ASN A 79 12.96 -5.87 -1.74
C ASN A 79 12.42 -4.44 -1.54
N GLY A 80 11.20 -4.14 -2.03
CA GLY A 80 10.61 -2.80 -1.94
C GLY A 80 10.97 -1.85 -3.07
N PHE A 81 11.50 -2.39 -4.15
CA PHE A 81 11.84 -1.72 -5.40
C PHE A 81 11.22 -2.47 -6.58
N LEU A 82 11.24 -1.84 -7.75
CA LEU A 82 10.85 -2.48 -9.00
C LEU A 82 12.04 -3.27 -9.55
N ASN A 83 11.84 -4.56 -9.79
CA ASN A 83 12.80 -5.44 -10.46
C ASN A 83 12.59 -5.36 -11.97
N THR A 84 13.63 -4.92 -12.68
CA THR A 84 13.67 -4.80 -14.14
C THR A 84 13.94 -6.12 -14.85
N GLU A 85 14.35 -7.15 -14.12
CA GLU A 85 14.53 -8.48 -14.70
C GLU A 85 13.17 -9.02 -15.19
N ASN A 86 13.14 -9.47 -16.45
CA ASN A 86 11.95 -10.04 -17.09
C ASN A 86 10.75 -9.09 -17.16
N THR A 87 10.98 -7.78 -17.30
CA THR A 87 9.93 -6.84 -17.67
C THR A 87 9.43 -7.11 -19.10
N VAL A 88 8.22 -6.64 -19.37
CA VAL A 88 7.66 -6.62 -20.71
C VAL A 88 7.34 -5.18 -21.08
N ASN A 89 7.51 -4.84 -22.34
CA ASN A 89 7.26 -3.49 -22.83
C ASN A 89 5.83 -3.38 -23.40
N VAL A 90 5.15 -2.28 -23.07
CA VAL A 90 3.77 -2.01 -23.51
C VAL A 90 3.70 -0.67 -24.24
N THR A 91 3.00 -0.66 -25.37
CA THR A 91 2.77 0.55 -26.16
C THR A 91 1.94 1.57 -25.38
N VAL A 92 2.40 2.82 -25.36
CA VAL A 92 1.67 3.93 -24.73
C VAL A 92 0.61 4.45 -25.69
N ASN A 93 -0.63 4.54 -25.21
CA ASN A 93 -1.75 5.19 -25.89
C ASN A 93 -2.53 6.09 -24.90
N SER A 94 -3.64 6.68 -25.33
CA SER A 94 -4.45 7.59 -24.51
C SER A 94 -5.05 6.95 -23.25
N GLU A 95 -5.29 5.64 -23.25
CA GLU A 95 -5.80 4.87 -22.10
C GLU A 95 -4.65 4.56 -21.11
N VAL A 96 -3.53 4.08 -21.64
CA VAL A 96 -2.37 3.59 -20.89
C VAL A 96 -1.58 4.72 -20.22
N LYS A 97 -1.56 5.93 -20.80
CA LYS A 97 -0.74 7.06 -20.32
C LYS A 97 -0.96 7.43 -18.84
N ASN A 98 -2.12 7.10 -18.29
CA ASN A 98 -2.50 7.43 -16.92
C ASN A 98 -1.90 6.47 -15.88
N ASN A 99 -1.39 5.32 -16.32
CA ASN A 99 -0.77 4.27 -15.50
C ASN A 99 0.75 4.40 -15.46
N THR A 100 1.25 5.62 -15.54
CA THR A 100 2.69 5.89 -15.56
C THR A 100 3.21 6.18 -14.16
N ALA A 101 4.43 5.74 -13.92
CA ALA A 101 5.18 6.05 -12.71
C ALA A 101 6.54 6.67 -13.09
N LEU A 102 7.01 7.58 -12.26
CA LEU A 102 8.27 8.28 -12.38
C LEU A 102 9.23 7.87 -11.26
N PRO A 103 10.54 7.95 -11.48
CA PRO A 103 11.54 7.74 -10.44
C PRO A 103 11.28 8.60 -9.21
N GLY A 104 11.41 8.01 -8.02
CA GLY A 104 11.14 8.68 -6.75
C GLY A 104 9.66 8.73 -6.34
N GLU A 105 8.72 8.35 -7.21
CA GLU A 105 7.33 8.13 -6.77
C GLU A 105 7.25 6.85 -5.90
N ILE A 106 6.25 6.81 -5.01
CA ILE A 106 6.00 5.65 -4.16
C ILE A 106 4.70 4.96 -4.59
N LEU A 107 4.76 3.64 -4.67
CA LEU A 107 3.62 2.79 -4.94
C LEU A 107 3.25 2.00 -3.69
N ILE A 108 1.98 1.66 -3.55
CA ILE A 108 1.48 0.73 -2.54
C ILE A 108 0.74 -0.39 -3.27
N THR A 109 1.04 -1.65 -2.99
CA THR A 109 0.26 -2.76 -3.57
C THR A 109 -1.17 -2.73 -3.06
N ARG A 110 -2.11 -2.62 -4.00
CA ARG A 110 -3.55 -2.64 -3.79
C ARG A 110 -4.10 -4.05 -3.64
N SER A 111 -3.57 -5.00 -4.42
CA SER A 111 -4.03 -6.40 -4.46
C SER A 111 -2.85 -7.37 -4.25
N GLY A 112 -3.11 -8.68 -4.22
CA GLY A 112 -2.07 -9.71 -4.04
C GLY A 112 -1.44 -9.63 -2.65
N THR A 113 -0.12 -9.38 -2.56
CA THR A 113 0.53 -9.04 -1.29
C THR A 113 0.25 -7.59 -0.95
N VAL A 114 -0.93 -7.31 -0.39
CA VAL A 114 -1.48 -5.97 -0.14
C VAL A 114 -0.65 -5.16 0.86
N GLY A 115 -0.58 -3.84 0.66
CA GLY A 115 -0.01 -2.88 1.61
C GLY A 115 1.51 -2.86 1.65
N GLN A 116 2.19 -3.30 0.58
CA GLN A 116 3.63 -3.19 0.45
C GLN A 116 3.98 -1.83 -0.17
N PRO A 117 4.83 -1.01 0.48
CA PRO A 117 5.38 0.20 -0.13
C PRO A 117 6.57 -0.15 -1.04
N ILE A 118 6.58 0.46 -2.23
CA ILE A 118 7.60 0.31 -3.27
C ILE A 118 8.07 1.70 -3.67
N LEU A 119 9.38 1.92 -3.69
CA LEU A 119 9.97 3.11 -4.27
C LEU A 119 10.30 2.82 -5.73
N VAL A 120 9.83 3.67 -6.65
CA VAL A 120 10.26 3.60 -8.05
C VAL A 120 11.73 4.00 -8.09
N ASN A 121 12.59 3.09 -8.53
CA ASN A 121 14.03 3.25 -8.41
C ASN A 121 14.50 4.55 -9.12
N PRO A 122 15.46 5.30 -8.56
CA PRO A 122 15.94 6.55 -9.15
C PRO A 122 16.60 6.39 -10.53
N ASP A 123 17.15 5.21 -10.80
CA ASP A 123 17.85 4.84 -12.03
C ASP A 123 16.90 4.35 -13.13
N LEU A 124 15.61 4.21 -12.84
CA LEU A 124 14.61 3.89 -13.85
C LEU A 124 14.27 5.10 -14.70
N GLU A 125 13.77 4.83 -15.91
CA GLU A 125 13.03 5.83 -16.67
C GLU A 125 11.53 5.77 -16.33
N LYS A 126 10.76 6.67 -16.94
CA LYS A 126 9.30 6.62 -16.87
C LYS A 126 8.80 5.24 -17.32
N CYS A 127 8.03 4.59 -16.45
CA CYS A 127 7.50 3.25 -16.71
C CYS A 127 5.97 3.20 -16.59
N LEU A 128 5.41 2.05 -16.92
CA LEU A 128 3.99 1.71 -16.73
C LEU A 128 3.84 0.73 -15.57
N ILE A 129 2.74 0.86 -14.83
CA ILE A 129 2.42 0.00 -13.69
C ILE A 129 0.98 -0.51 -13.76
N SER A 130 0.74 -1.72 -13.26
CA SER A 130 -0.62 -2.30 -13.25
C SER A 130 -1.56 -1.55 -12.29
N SER A 131 -2.86 -1.78 -12.43
CA SER A 131 -3.88 -1.28 -11.48
C SER A 131 -3.91 -2.01 -10.15
N ASP A 132 -2.96 -2.91 -9.93
CA ASP A 132 -2.74 -3.53 -8.63
C ASP A 132 -1.89 -2.64 -7.71
N PHE A 133 -1.55 -1.43 -8.16
CA PHE A 133 -0.85 -0.42 -7.36
C PHE A 133 -1.75 0.79 -7.11
N LEU A 134 -1.66 1.35 -5.91
CA LEU A 134 -1.97 2.74 -5.61
C LEU A 134 -0.69 3.55 -5.81
N LYS A 135 -0.80 4.72 -6.44
CA LYS A 135 0.33 5.62 -6.66
C LYS A 135 0.22 6.86 -5.77
N LEU A 136 1.27 7.13 -4.99
CA LEU A 136 1.42 8.36 -4.23
C LEU A 136 2.09 9.40 -5.12
N GLU A 137 1.31 10.40 -5.57
CA GLU A 137 1.77 11.40 -6.54
C GLU A 137 2.28 12.67 -5.85
N ASN A 138 3.34 13.25 -6.40
CA ASN A 138 3.99 14.50 -5.97
C ASN A 138 4.15 14.57 -4.44
N ILE A 139 5.11 13.79 -3.93
CA ILE A 139 5.60 13.96 -2.56
C ILE A 139 6.09 15.40 -2.43
N ILE A 140 5.66 16.11 -1.39
CA ILE A 140 6.02 17.53 -1.21
C ILE A 140 7.54 17.71 -1.29
N GLU A 141 8.00 18.79 -1.94
CA GLU A 141 9.43 18.99 -2.25
C GLU A 141 10.36 18.90 -1.02
N ARG A 142 9.83 19.21 0.17
CA ARG A 142 10.57 19.16 1.43
C ARG A 142 10.73 17.76 2.04
N LEU A 143 10.08 16.74 1.50
CA LEU A 143 10.10 15.38 2.05
C LEU A 143 10.88 14.44 1.12
N ASP A 144 11.95 13.85 1.65
CA ASP A 144 12.72 12.85 0.94
C ASP A 144 11.85 11.60 0.68
N PRO A 145 11.66 11.17 -0.59
CA PRO A 145 10.94 9.94 -0.91
C PRO A 145 11.48 8.70 -0.19
N TYR A 146 12.78 8.62 0.05
CA TYR A 146 13.38 7.52 0.81
C TYR A 146 12.94 7.53 2.27
N TYR A 147 12.76 8.70 2.87
CA TYR A 147 12.24 8.81 4.23
C TYR A 147 10.80 8.29 4.28
N LEU A 148 9.92 8.78 3.39
CA LEU A 148 8.52 8.34 3.37
C LEU A 148 8.41 6.83 3.09
N TRP A 149 9.17 6.32 2.11
CA TRP A 149 9.23 4.89 1.81
C TRP A 149 9.71 4.06 3.00
N THR A 150 10.77 4.50 3.69
CA THR A 150 11.30 3.82 4.89
C THR A 150 10.28 3.85 6.04
N PHE A 151 9.64 5.00 6.27
CA PHE A 151 8.59 5.14 7.28
C PHE A 151 7.42 4.20 7.01
N LEU A 152 6.91 4.17 5.78
CA LEU A 152 5.81 3.27 5.39
C LEU A 152 6.18 1.79 5.58
N ARG A 153 7.47 1.44 5.45
CA ARG A 153 7.99 0.08 5.67
C ARG A 153 8.34 -0.24 7.13
N SER A 154 8.36 0.76 8.00
CA SER A 154 8.56 0.59 9.45
C SER A 154 7.38 -0.14 10.10
N LYS A 155 7.51 -0.48 11.39
CA LYS A 155 6.39 -1.04 12.18
C LYS A 155 5.18 -0.11 12.13
N TYR A 156 5.39 1.19 12.28
CA TYR A 156 4.32 2.19 12.37
C TYR A 156 3.55 2.32 11.05
N GLY A 157 4.27 2.51 9.94
CA GLY A 157 3.67 2.60 8.61
C GLY A 157 2.96 1.32 8.19
N LYS A 158 3.58 0.15 8.39
CA LYS A 158 2.96 -1.14 8.09
C LYS A 158 1.70 -1.40 8.92
N THR A 159 1.69 -1.02 10.19
CA THR A 159 0.50 -1.15 11.05
C THR A 159 -0.65 -0.29 10.51
N GLN A 160 -0.39 0.99 10.19
CA GLN A 160 -1.38 1.90 9.60
C GLN A 160 -1.92 1.40 8.25
N LEU A 161 -1.05 0.90 7.35
CA LEU A 161 -1.48 0.32 6.08
C LEU A 161 -2.34 -0.92 6.30
N LYS A 162 -1.92 -1.85 7.18
CA LYS A 162 -2.68 -3.07 7.49
C LYS A 162 -4.07 -2.78 8.06
N ARG A 163 -4.23 -1.69 8.82
CA ARG A 163 -5.52 -1.29 9.41
C ARG A 163 -6.58 -1.10 8.34
N ASN A 164 -6.19 -0.55 7.19
CA ASN A 164 -7.08 -0.21 6.10
C ASN A 164 -7.29 -1.36 5.10
N ILE A 165 -6.64 -2.52 5.31
CA ILE A 165 -6.85 -3.68 4.45
C ILE A 165 -8.24 -4.25 4.70
N ILE A 166 -8.95 -4.50 3.61
CA ILE A 166 -10.31 -5.05 3.59
C ILE A 166 -10.32 -6.37 2.82
N GLY A 167 -11.43 -7.12 2.96
CA GLY A 167 -11.64 -8.37 2.23
C GLY A 167 -11.14 -9.61 2.98
N ALA A 168 -11.92 -10.69 2.90
CA ALA A 168 -11.61 -11.96 3.56
C ALA A 168 -10.74 -12.87 2.68
N VAL A 169 -11.22 -13.18 1.47
CA VAL A 169 -10.56 -14.10 0.52
C VAL A 169 -9.60 -13.35 -0.39
N GLN A 170 -10.06 -12.26 -1.00
CA GLN A 170 -9.23 -11.38 -1.83
C GLN A 170 -9.09 -10.04 -1.13
N LYS A 171 -7.93 -9.86 -0.50
CA LYS A 171 -7.63 -8.63 0.25
C LYS A 171 -7.35 -7.47 -0.70
N GLN A 172 -7.78 -6.27 -0.28
CA GLN A 172 -7.50 -5.01 -0.96
C GLN A 172 -7.25 -3.88 0.05
N ILE A 173 -6.63 -2.78 -0.38
CA ILE A 173 -6.48 -1.54 0.38
C ILE A 173 -6.93 -0.36 -0.46
#